data_AF-A0A1F6V4D0-F1
#
_entry.id   AF-A0A1F6V4D0-F1
#
_cell.length_a   1.000
_cell.length_b   1.000
_cell.length_c   1.000
_cell.angle_alpha   90.00
_cell.angle_beta   90.00
_cell.angle_gamma   90.00
#
_symmetry.space_group_name_H-M   'P 1'
#
loop_
_entity.id
_entity.type
_entity.pdbx_description
1 polymer ?
#
loop_
_entity_poly.entity_id
_entity_poly.type
_entity_poly.pdbx_seq_one_letter_code
_entity_poly.pdbx_strand_id
1 'polypeptide(L)' 'MILVVTRHAQEKMDLNGITEEQVKLAIQRGAKTPQTEGLVAVYTYIRVAYKICGEKYIIKTVMIDR' A
#
# COMPACT_ATOMS: atom_id res chain seq x y z
N MET A 1 -13.74 0.07 1.43
CA MET A 1 -12.46 0.54 0.85
C MET A 1 -12.24 -0.18 -0.47
N ILE A 2 -12.20 0.54 -1.58
CA ILE A 2 -11.97 -0.05 -2.90
C ILE A 2 -10.48 0.05 -3.21
N LEU A 3 -9.77 -1.06 -3.25
CA LEU A 3 -8.36 -1.11 -3.62
C LEU A 3 -8.23 -1.20 -5.14
N VAL A 4 -7.36 -0.36 -5.70
CA VAL A 4 -6.95 -0.44 -7.11
C VAL A 4 -5.45 -0.67 -7.11
N VAL A 5 -5.05 -1.90 -7.35
CA VAL A 5 -3.63 -2.30 -7.36
C VAL A 5 -3.07 -2.05 -8.76
N THR A 6 -2.03 -1.24 -8.88
CA THR A 6 -1.31 -1.08 -10.16
C THR A 6 -0.55 -2.36 -10.50
N ARG A 7 -0.29 -2.60 -11.79
CA ARG A 7 0.49 -3.78 -12.21
C ARG A 7 1.83 -3.89 -11.47
N HIS A 8 2.54 -2.77 -11.33
CA HIS A 8 3.80 -2.73 -10.59
C HIS A 8 3.63 -3.12 -9.11
N ALA A 9 2.59 -2.63 -8.44
CA ALA A 9 2.29 -3.02 -7.07
C ALA A 9 1.92 -4.50 -6.96
N GLN A 10 1.15 -5.04 -7.92
CA GLN A 10 0.79 -6.45 -7.95
C GLN A 10 2.04 -7.34 -8.07
N GLU A 11 2.93 -7.04 -9.02
CA GLU A 11 4.21 -7.75 -9.17
C GLU A 11 5.04 -7.72 -7.87
N LYS A 12 5.08 -6.57 -7.19
CA LYS A 12 5.76 -6.45 -5.89
C LYS A 12 5.08 -7.25 -4.80
N MET A 13 3.75 -7.31 -4.79
CA MET A 13 2.99 -8.13 -3.85
C MET A 13 3.31 -9.60 -4.03
N ASP A 14 3.28 -10.08 -5.27
CA ASP A 14 3.54 -11.49 -5.62
C ASP A 14 4.97 -11.89 -5.25
N LEU A 15 5.96 -11.06 -5.59
CA LEU A 15 7.38 -11.30 -5.29
C LEU A 15 7.68 -11.39 -3.78
N ASN A 16 6.90 -10.67 -2.96
CA ASN A 16 7.13 -10.57 -1.52
C ASN A 16 6.11 -11.37 -0.70
N GLY A 17 5.20 -12.11 -1.34
CA GLY A 17 4.11 -12.82 -0.67
C GLY A 17 3.18 -11.90 0.14
N ILE A 18 3.02 -10.64 -0.28
CA ILE A 18 2.16 -9.68 0.39
C ILE A 18 0.73 -9.85 -0.13
N THR A 19 -0.19 -10.14 0.78
CA THR A 19 -1.61 -10.29 0.48
C THR A 19 -2.32 -8.95 0.44
N GLU A 20 -3.47 -8.91 -0.24
CA GLU A 20 -4.34 -7.73 -0.23
C GLU A 20 -4.75 -7.34 1.20
N GLU A 21 -5.02 -8.33 2.06
CA GLU A 21 -5.40 -8.08 3.46
C GLU A 21 -4.29 -7.37 4.25
N GLN A 22 -3.03 -7.73 4.03
CA GLN A 22 -1.90 -7.02 4.65
C GLN A 22 -1.81 -5.57 4.16
N VAL A 23 -2.09 -5.31 2.88
CA VAL A 23 -2.18 -3.94 2.34
C VAL A 23 -3.33 -3.17 3.00
N LYS A 24 -4.49 -3.81 3.18
CA LYS A 24 -5.64 -3.20 3.87
C LYS A 24 -5.30 -2.83 5.30
N LEU A 25 -4.71 -3.77 6.04
CA LEU A 25 -4.28 -3.56 7.43
C LEU A 25 -3.25 -2.44 7.53
N ALA A 26 -2.29 -2.39 6.61
CA ALA A 26 -1.30 -1.31 6.58
C ALA A 26 -1.97 0.05 6.37
N ILE A 27 -2.89 0.18 5.41
CA ILE A 27 -3.61 1.44 5.18
C ILE A 27 -4.49 1.81 6.37
N GLN A 28 -5.17 0.86 6.99
CA GLN A 28 -6.10 1.15 8.09
C GLN A 28 -5.35 1.50 9.38
N ARG A 29 -4.40 0.66 9.79
CA ARG A 29 -3.75 0.70 11.11
C ARG A 29 -2.35 1.27 11.10
N GLY A 30 -1.71 1.34 9.93
CA GLY A 30 -0.36 1.83 9.78
C GLY A 30 -0.23 3.32 10.05
N ALA A 31 0.97 3.70 10.48
CA ALA A 31 1.39 5.09 10.55
C ALA A 31 1.46 5.67 9.13
N LYS A 32 0.84 6.82 8.91
CA LYS A 32 0.69 7.43 7.58
C LYS A 32 1.56 8.67 7.48
N THR A 33 2.41 8.69 6.47
CA THR A 33 3.26 9.84 6.17
C THR A 33 2.88 10.40 4.80
N PRO A 34 2.60 11.71 4.68
CA PRO A 34 2.33 12.33 3.39
C PRO A 34 3.58 12.31 2.50
N GLN A 35 3.38 12.15 1.20
CA GLN A 35 4.39 12.32 0.15
C GLN A 35 3.86 13.29 -0.90
N THR A 36 4.74 13.79 -1.78
CA THR A 36 4.40 14.74 -2.85
C THR A 36 3.16 14.31 -3.66
N GLU A 37 2.96 13.01 -3.88
CA GLU A 37 1.77 12.49 -4.56
C GLU A 37 1.13 11.29 -3.82
N GLY A 38 0.73 11.50 -2.57
CA GLY A 38 -0.09 10.55 -1.84
C GLY A 38 0.40 10.31 -0.42
N LEU A 39 0.26 9.08 0.04
CA LEU A 39 0.55 8.65 1.39
C LEU A 39 1.39 7.38 1.35
N VAL A 40 2.27 7.24 2.33
CA VAL A 40 2.89 5.97 2.66
C VAL A 40 2.35 5.53 4.00
N ALA A 41 1.73 4.35 4.04
CA ALA A 41 1.38 3.68 5.28
C ALA A 41 2.44 2.65 5.65
N VAL A 42 2.88 2.66 6.90
CA VAL A 42 3.83 1.70 7.46
C VAL A 42 3.15 0.92 8.57
N TYR A 43 3.15 -0.40 8.45
CA TYR A 43 2.61 -1.30 9.46
C TYR A 43 3.47 -2.56 9.53
N THR A 44 3.95 -2.86 10.74
CA THR A 44 4.96 -3.90 10.98
C THR A 44 6.17 -3.74 10.06
N TYR A 45 6.42 -4.70 9.19
CA TYR A 45 7.52 -4.73 8.22
C TYR A 45 7.08 -4.29 6.83
N ILE A 46 5.83 -3.86 6.64
CA ILE A 46 5.28 -3.52 5.32
C ILE A 46 5.12 -2.02 5.18
N ARG A 47 5.58 -1.48 4.05
CA ARG A 47 5.31 -0.12 3.61
C ARG A 47 4.46 -0.14 2.34
N VAL A 48 3.37 0.63 2.34
CA VAL A 48 2.43 0.72 1.22
C VAL A 48 2.36 2.17 0.76
N ALA A 49 2.78 2.43 -0.47
CA ALA A 49 2.62 3.73 -1.11
C ALA A 49 1.33 3.76 -1.91
N TYR A 50 0.44 4.71 -1.61
CA TYR A 50 -0.86 4.80 -2.25
C TYR A 50 -1.33 6.26 -2.40
N LYS A 51 -2.30 6.47 -3.28
CA LYS A 51 -3.05 7.74 -3.36
C LYS A 51 -4.54 7.47 -3.24
N ILE A 52 -5.25 8.44 -2.68
CA ILE A 52 -6.71 8.39 -2.55
C ILE A 52 -7.32 9.19 -3.70
N CYS A 53 -8.26 8.59 -4.43
CA CYS A 53 -9.01 9.22 -5.51
C CYS A 53 -10.50 8.91 -5.30
N GLY A 54 -11.22 9.83 -4.65
CA GLY A 54 -12.56 9.57 -4.15
C GLY A 54 -12.56 8.41 -3.17
N GLU A 55 -13.34 7.36 -3.46
CA GLU A 55 -13.45 6.15 -2.62
C GLU A 55 -12.38 5.09 -2.93
N LYS A 56 -11.56 5.32 -3.96
CA LYS A 56 -10.55 4.37 -4.45
C LYS A 56 -9.19 4.66 -3.85
N TYR A 57 -8.54 3.61 -3.38
CA TYR A 57 -7.19 3.61 -2.85
C TYR A 57 -6.28 2.97 -3.89
N ILE A 58 -5.54 3.81 -4.61
CA ILE A 58 -4.69 3.39 -5.73
C ILE A 58 -3.31 3.05 -5.17
N ILE A 59 -2.96 1.77 -5.19
CA ILE A 59 -1.70 1.25 -4.65
C ILE A 59 -0.62 1.38 -5.72
N LYS A 60 0.34 2.28 -5.48
CA LYS A 60 1.47 2.55 -6.38
C LYS A 60 2.57 1.51 -6.24
N THR A 61 2.92 1.14 -5.00
CA THR A 61 3.92 0.10 -4.73
C THR A 61 3.81 -0.42 -3.29
N VAL A 62 4.40 -1.59 -3.05
CA VAL A 62 4.56 -2.19 -1.72
C VAL A 62 6.03 -2.55 -1.50
N MET A 63 6.50 -2.39 -0.27
CA MET A 63 7.87 -2.65 0.13
C MET A 63 7.89 -3.39 1.46
N ILE A 64 8.91 -4.22 1.67
CA ILE A 64 9.23 -4.79 2.98
C ILE A 64 10.43 -4.03 3.54
N ASP A 65 10.30 -3.52 4.76
CA ASP A 65 11.42 -3.05 5.56
C ASP A 65 12.14 -4.29 6.09
N ARG A 66 13.41 -4.44 5.72
CA ARG A 66 14.30 -5.52 6.20
C ARG A 66 15.08 -5.07 7.41
#